data_AF-A0A9P5WWP0-F1
#
_entry.id   AF-A0A9P5WWP0-F1
#
_cell.length_a   1.000
_cell.length_b   1.000
_cell.length_c   1.000
_cell.angle_alpha   90.00
_cell.angle_beta   90.00
_cell.angle_gamma   90.00
#
_symmetry.space_group_name_H-M   'P 1'
#
loop_
_entity.id
_entity.type
_entity.pdbx_description
1 polymer ?
#
loop_
_entity_poly.entity_id
_entity_poly.type
_entity_poly.pdbx_seq_one_letter_code
_entity_poly.pdbx_strand_id
1 'polypeptide(L)'
;MAQPQTAKLPKINPFKGDPCYFQTFQDELRLIFNSYSTAFQDAQGNTDDRKKIIYALQNMTDGNTAGFRNGFMKEHWDNTNNHYDYGSWTNFNNILEENFKPKIKVMQAIEHLKCARLDPKTTDVAVFNQTFTYLLNQAGITDDQHHTQLYIDTILDWIQ
;
A
#
# COMPACT_ATOMS: atom_id res chain seq x y z
N MET A 1 5.40 -41.00 -9.45
CA MET A 1 5.81 -39.59 -9.68
C MET A 1 4.91 -38.73 -8.81
N ALA A 2 5.45 -38.09 -7.78
CA ALA A 2 4.66 -37.22 -6.91
C ALA A 2 4.33 -35.94 -7.69
N GLN A 3 3.04 -35.60 -7.82
CA GLN A 3 2.64 -34.28 -8.30
C GLN A 3 3.24 -33.24 -7.35
N PRO A 4 3.91 -32.18 -7.84
CA PRO A 4 4.34 -31.10 -6.97
C PRO A 4 3.10 -30.52 -6.30
N GLN A 5 3.05 -30.59 -4.97
CA GLN A 5 2.01 -29.93 -4.20
C GLN A 5 2.02 -28.45 -4.60
N THR A 6 0.92 -27.96 -5.16
CA THR A 6 0.71 -26.54 -5.40
C THR A 6 0.71 -25.85 -4.04
N ALA A 7 1.85 -25.30 -3.65
CA ALA A 7 1.96 -24.50 -2.43
C ALA A 7 0.90 -23.39 -2.53
N LYS A 8 -0.06 -23.39 -1.61
CA LYS A 8 -1.03 -22.29 -1.52
C LYS A 8 -0.23 -21.01 -1.25
N LEU A 9 -0.46 -19.99 -2.06
CA LEU A 9 0.14 -18.69 -1.82
C LEU A 9 -0.25 -18.20 -0.42
N PRO A 10 0.67 -17.59 0.34
CA PRO A 10 0.35 -16.98 1.62
C PRO A 10 -0.79 -16.00 1.46
N LYS A 11 -1.65 -15.87 2.47
CA LYS A 11 -2.58 -14.73 2.51
C LYS A 11 -1.86 -13.59 3.22
N ILE A 12 -1.98 -12.39 2.67
CA ILE A 12 -1.53 -11.16 3.33
C ILE A 12 -2.74 -10.48 3.98
N ASN A 13 -2.49 -9.48 4.82
CA ASN A 13 -3.58 -8.74 5.46
C ASN A 13 -4.37 -7.99 4.37
N PRO A 14 -5.72 -8.07 4.35
CA PRO A 14 -6.50 -7.33 3.36
C PRO A 14 -6.24 -5.83 3.46
N PHE A 15 -5.89 -5.22 2.33
CA PHE A 15 -5.70 -3.78 2.23
C PHE A 15 -7.06 -3.10 2.09
N LYS A 16 -7.45 -2.32 3.10
CA LYS A 16 -8.77 -1.67 3.17
C LYS A 16 -8.81 -0.28 2.53
N GLY A 17 -7.72 0.15 1.89
CA GLY A 17 -7.63 1.45 1.20
C GLY A 17 -7.27 2.62 2.10
N ASP A 18 -6.73 2.33 3.27
CA ASP A 18 -6.14 3.34 4.16
C ASP A 18 -4.73 3.68 3.65
N PRO A 19 -4.45 4.94 3.27
CA PRO A 19 -3.14 5.36 2.81
C PRO A 19 -1.98 5.00 3.77
N CYS A 20 -2.20 4.93 5.09
CA CYS A 20 -1.17 4.54 6.08
C CYS A 20 -0.62 3.13 5.82
N TYR A 21 -1.43 2.21 5.31
CA TYR A 21 -1.06 0.82 5.10
C TYR A 21 -0.68 0.51 3.65
N PHE A 22 -0.73 1.50 2.76
CA PHE A 22 -0.49 1.29 1.33
C PHE A 22 0.95 0.82 1.05
N GLN A 23 1.95 1.42 1.71
CA GLN A 23 3.35 1.01 1.53
C GLN A 23 3.60 -0.40 2.07
N THR A 24 3.06 -0.72 3.25
CA THR A 24 3.14 -2.08 3.82
C THR A 24 2.53 -3.12 2.88
N PHE A 25 1.36 -2.82 2.32
CA PHE A 25 0.71 -3.68 1.34
C PHE A 25 1.59 -3.90 0.09
N GLN A 26 2.19 -2.85 -0.44
CA GLN A 26 3.11 -2.93 -1.59
C GLN A 26 4.35 -3.79 -1.30
N ASP A 27 4.93 -3.65 -0.12
CA ASP A 27 6.10 -4.42 0.29
C ASP A 27 5.77 -5.90 0.50
N GLU A 28 4.60 -6.20 1.09
CA GLU A 28 4.10 -7.57 1.22
C GLU A 28 3.85 -8.22 -0.16
N LEU A 29 3.23 -7.50 -1.10
CA LEU A 29 3.05 -8.00 -2.47
C LEU A 29 4.38 -8.29 -3.15
N ARG A 30 5.35 -7.37 -3.06
CA ARG A 30 6.70 -7.55 -3.64
C ARG A 30 7.40 -8.76 -3.04
N LEU A 31 7.32 -8.93 -1.72
CA LEU A 31 7.89 -10.10 -1.03
C LEU A 31 7.28 -11.39 -1.58
N ILE A 32 5.96 -11.47 -1.68
CA ILE A 32 5.26 -12.66 -2.20
C ILE A 32 5.65 -12.95 -3.66
N PHE A 33 5.68 -11.93 -4.53
CA PHE A 33 6.04 -12.13 -5.93
C PHE A 33 7.48 -12.62 -6.12
N ASN A 34 8.39 -12.18 -5.24
CA ASN A 34 9.78 -12.62 -5.27
C ASN A 34 9.96 -14.02 -4.66
N SER A 35 9.31 -14.30 -3.53
CA SER A 35 9.43 -15.58 -2.82
C SER A 35 8.70 -16.73 -3.51
N TYR A 36 7.65 -16.44 -4.29
CA TYR A 36 6.83 -17.43 -4.99
C TYR A 36 6.80 -17.17 -6.50
N SER A 37 7.94 -16.76 -7.08
CA SER A 37 8.03 -16.31 -8.48
C SER A 37 7.43 -17.30 -9.49
N THR A 38 7.62 -18.61 -9.29
CA THR A 38 7.07 -19.67 -10.16
C THR A 38 5.54 -19.69 -10.20
N ALA A 39 4.86 -19.26 -9.14
CA ALA A 39 3.40 -19.14 -9.11
C ALA A 39 2.89 -18.00 -10.01
N PHE A 40 3.75 -17.01 -10.27
CA PHE A 40 3.47 -15.83 -11.09
C PHE A 40 4.12 -15.92 -12.47
N GLN A 41 4.47 -17.12 -12.94
CA GLN A 41 4.96 -17.37 -14.29
C GLN A 41 3.88 -18.00 -15.19
N ASP A 42 3.97 -17.79 -16.49
CA ASP A 42 3.20 -18.50 -17.51
C ASP A 42 3.75 -19.92 -17.73
N ALA A 43 3.18 -20.66 -18.70
CA ALA A 43 3.61 -22.02 -19.01
C ALA A 43 5.03 -22.09 -19.62
N GLN A 44 5.56 -20.95 -20.07
CA GLN A 44 6.88 -20.78 -20.68
C GLN A 44 7.92 -20.30 -19.65
N GLY A 45 7.52 -20.03 -18.41
CA GLY A 45 8.40 -19.53 -17.35
C GLY A 45 8.60 -18.02 -17.36
N ASN A 46 7.86 -17.27 -18.19
CA ASN A 46 7.90 -15.80 -18.17
C ASN A 46 6.96 -15.26 -17.11
N THR A 47 7.23 -14.07 -16.59
CA THR A 47 6.33 -13.39 -15.65
C THR A 47 4.93 -13.20 -16.26
N ASP A 48 3.88 -13.67 -15.57
CA ASP A 48 2.48 -13.43 -15.89
C ASP A 48 1.92 -12.35 -14.96
N ASP A 49 1.94 -11.11 -15.44
CA ASP A 49 1.46 -9.95 -14.68
C ASP A 49 -0.01 -10.06 -14.31
N ARG A 50 -0.83 -10.76 -15.10
CA ARG A 50 -2.26 -10.96 -14.77
C ARG A 50 -2.40 -11.71 -13.46
N LYS A 51 -1.55 -12.71 -13.19
CA LYS A 51 -1.57 -13.46 -11.92
C LYS A 51 -1.22 -12.56 -10.73
N LYS A 52 -0.27 -11.64 -10.89
CA LYS A 52 0.09 -10.65 -9.84
C LYS A 52 -1.07 -9.70 -9.56
N ILE A 53 -1.70 -9.18 -10.61
CA ILE A 53 -2.85 -8.27 -10.50
C ILE A 53 -4.02 -8.98 -9.81
N ILE A 54 -4.37 -10.20 -10.23
CA ILE A 54 -5.42 -11.00 -9.60
C ILE A 54 -5.12 -11.21 -8.12
N TYR A 55 -3.88 -11.56 -7.78
CA TYR A 55 -3.48 -11.75 -6.39
C TYR A 55 -3.62 -10.47 -5.55
N ALA A 56 -3.20 -9.31 -6.08
CA ALA A 56 -3.39 -8.03 -5.40
C ALA A 56 -4.88 -7.73 -5.18
N LEU A 57 -5.71 -7.89 -6.22
CA LEU A 57 -7.16 -7.66 -6.15
C LEU A 57 -7.87 -8.59 -5.15
N GLN A 58 -7.41 -9.84 -4.98
CA GLN A 58 -7.95 -10.75 -3.97
C GLN A 58 -7.74 -10.26 -2.53
N ASN A 59 -6.73 -9.42 -2.30
CA ASN A 59 -6.45 -8.81 -1.01
C ASN A 59 -7.09 -7.41 -0.85
N MET A 60 -7.90 -6.98 -1.82
CA MET A 60 -8.58 -5.67 -1.88
C MET A 60 -10.10 -5.86 -1.84
N THR A 61 -10.59 -6.57 -0.84
CA THR A 61 -11.98 -7.05 -0.79
C THR A 61 -12.89 -6.28 0.17
N ASP A 62 -12.35 -5.33 0.94
CA ASP A 62 -13.04 -4.67 2.04
C ASP A 62 -12.71 -3.18 2.12
N GLY A 63 -13.53 -2.40 2.82
CA GLY A 63 -13.30 -0.96 2.98
C GLY A 63 -13.31 -0.18 1.65
N ASN A 64 -12.44 0.83 1.54
CA ASN A 64 -12.37 1.72 0.38
C ASN A 64 -11.85 1.02 -0.88
N THR A 65 -11.18 -0.13 -0.76
CA THR A 65 -10.65 -0.87 -1.91
C THR A 65 -11.67 -1.78 -2.56
N ALA A 66 -12.76 -2.15 -1.88
CA ALA A 66 -13.82 -2.97 -2.45
C ALA A 66 -14.48 -2.28 -3.67
N GLY A 67 -14.74 -0.97 -3.55
CA GLY A 67 -15.27 -0.15 -4.65
C GLY A 67 -14.29 -0.04 -5.82
N PHE A 68 -13.02 0.24 -5.51
CA PHE A 68 -11.94 0.28 -6.50
C PHE A 68 -11.81 -1.04 -7.25
N ARG A 69 -11.76 -2.18 -6.54
CA ARG A 69 -11.66 -3.51 -7.14
C ARG A 69 -12.80 -3.76 -8.12
N ASN A 70 -14.04 -3.48 -7.71
CA ASN A 70 -15.21 -3.69 -8.56
C ASN A 70 -15.18 -2.77 -9.80
N GLY A 71 -14.79 -1.50 -9.63
CA GLY A 71 -14.61 -0.55 -10.73
C GLY A 71 -13.54 -1.00 -11.72
N PHE A 72 -12.36 -1.35 -11.21
CA PHE A 72 -11.23 -1.82 -12.01
C PHE A 72 -11.61 -3.06 -12.85
N MET A 73 -12.23 -4.06 -12.21
CA MET A 73 -12.71 -5.27 -12.90
C MET A 73 -13.71 -4.92 -14.01
N LYS A 74 -14.65 -4.01 -13.76
CA LYS A 74 -15.65 -3.59 -14.75
C LYS A 74 -15.02 -2.88 -15.95
N GLU A 75 -14.04 -2.01 -15.71
CA GLU A 75 -13.35 -1.25 -16.75
C GLU A 75 -12.45 -2.12 -17.64
N HIS A 76 -11.87 -3.18 -17.06
CA HIS A 76 -10.94 -4.07 -17.75
C HIS A 76 -11.61 -5.33 -18.30
N TRP A 77 -12.93 -5.39 -18.30
CA TRP A 77 -13.69 -6.45 -18.97
C TRP A 77 -13.78 -6.17 -20.48
N ASP A 78 -13.11 -7.00 -21.28
CA ASP A 78 -13.21 -6.95 -22.73
C ASP A 78 -14.46 -7.71 -23.19
N ASN A 79 -15.51 -6.95 -23.55
CA ASN A 79 -16.76 -7.50 -24.08
C ASN A 79 -16.57 -8.23 -25.42
N THR A 80 -15.53 -7.91 -26.19
CA THR A 80 -15.28 -8.49 -27.51
C THR A 80 -14.77 -9.92 -27.38
N ASN A 81 -13.82 -10.13 -26.46
CA ASN A 81 -13.14 -11.40 -26.28
C ASN A 81 -13.58 -12.13 -24.98
N ASN A 82 -14.58 -11.61 -24.28
CA ASN A 82 -15.21 -12.18 -23.09
C ASN A 82 -14.19 -12.61 -22.01
N HIS A 83 -13.19 -11.76 -21.77
CA HIS A 83 -12.16 -11.96 -20.75
C HIS A 83 -11.72 -10.63 -20.12
N TYR A 84 -10.96 -10.71 -19.03
CA TYR A 84 -10.37 -9.52 -18.41
C TYR A 84 -8.98 -9.23 -19.00
N ASP A 85 -8.82 -8.05 -19.61
CA ASP A 85 -7.52 -7.52 -20.00
C ASP A 85 -7.04 -6.52 -18.94
N TYR A 86 -6.25 -7.02 -17.98
CA TYR A 86 -5.74 -6.22 -16.87
C TYR A 86 -4.51 -5.36 -17.23
N GLY A 87 -3.96 -5.49 -18.44
CA GLY A 87 -2.70 -4.85 -18.81
C GLY A 87 -1.48 -5.37 -18.04
N SER A 88 -0.49 -4.50 -17.83
CA SER A 88 0.77 -4.82 -17.15
C SER A 88 0.73 -4.54 -15.65
N TRP A 89 1.58 -5.24 -14.89
CA TRP A 89 1.74 -5.00 -13.46
C TRP A 89 2.15 -3.54 -13.18
N THR A 90 3.02 -2.98 -14.02
CA THR A 90 3.47 -1.58 -13.90
C THR A 90 2.31 -0.60 -14.01
N ASN A 91 1.43 -0.77 -15.00
CA ASN A 91 0.28 0.12 -15.16
C ASN A 91 -0.70 -0.02 -13.99
N PHE A 92 -0.99 -1.25 -13.57
CA PHE A 92 -1.83 -1.49 -12.40
C PHE A 92 -1.24 -0.85 -11.13
N ASN A 93 0.07 -0.97 -10.92
CA ASN A 93 0.74 -0.36 -9.77
C ASN A 93 0.64 1.18 -9.78
N ASN A 94 0.79 1.80 -10.95
CA ASN A 94 0.61 3.26 -11.07
C ASN A 94 -0.81 3.69 -10.68
N ILE A 95 -1.83 2.96 -11.13
CA ILE A 95 -3.23 3.21 -10.76
C ILE A 95 -3.42 3.06 -9.25
N LEU A 96 -2.84 2.04 -8.63
CA LEU A 96 -2.86 1.88 -7.18
C LEU A 96 -2.22 3.07 -6.46
N GLU A 97 -1.08 3.54 -6.94
CA GLU A 97 -0.41 4.71 -6.38
C GLU A 97 -1.28 5.97 -6.51
N GLU A 98 -1.88 6.23 -7.67
CA GLU A 98 -2.73 7.41 -7.88
C GLU A 98 -3.97 7.44 -6.97
N ASN A 99 -4.49 6.26 -6.59
CA ASN A 99 -5.69 6.12 -5.78
C ASN A 99 -5.41 6.08 -4.29
N PHE A 100 -4.33 5.41 -3.87
CA PHE A 100 -4.09 5.07 -2.46
C PHE A 100 -2.78 5.59 -1.90
N LYS A 101 -1.82 6.01 -2.75
CA LYS A 101 -0.61 6.67 -2.25
C LYS A 101 -1.02 8.04 -1.70
N PRO A 102 -0.66 8.36 -0.45
CA PRO A 102 -1.04 9.63 0.11
C PRO A 102 -0.40 10.78 -0.69
N LYS A 103 -1.20 11.79 -1.08
CA LYS A 103 -0.84 12.74 -2.17
C LYS A 103 0.03 13.93 -1.73
N ILE A 104 0.19 14.15 -0.42
CA ILE A 104 1.01 15.26 0.12
C ILE A 104 1.98 14.71 1.14
N LYS A 105 3.29 14.93 0.94
CA LYS A 105 4.37 14.46 1.85
C LYS A 105 4.19 14.91 3.31
N VAL A 106 3.54 16.06 3.53
CA VAL A 106 3.19 16.59 4.85
C VAL A 106 1.98 15.87 5.46
N MET A 107 0.94 15.60 4.67
CA MET A 107 -0.17 14.79 5.14
C MET A 107 0.26 13.34 5.38
N GLN A 108 1.23 12.81 4.62
CA GLN A 108 1.89 11.53 4.89
C GLN A 108 2.56 11.50 6.27
N ALA A 109 3.31 12.54 6.61
CA ALA A 109 3.93 12.66 7.93
C ALA A 109 2.86 12.77 9.03
N ILE A 110 1.83 13.59 8.85
CA ILE A 110 0.74 13.77 9.83
C ILE A 110 -0.10 12.50 9.99
N GLU A 111 -0.38 11.77 8.90
CA GLU A 111 -1.10 10.50 8.95
C GLU A 111 -0.25 9.40 9.59
N HIS A 112 1.04 9.29 9.24
CA HIS A 112 1.97 8.38 9.93
C HIS A 112 2.08 8.68 11.43
N LEU A 113 2.06 9.95 11.84
CA LEU A 113 2.04 10.31 13.26
C LEU A 113 0.73 9.91 13.96
N LYS A 114 -0.42 10.12 13.31
CA LYS A 114 -1.72 9.67 13.82
C LYS A 114 -1.75 8.15 13.96
N CYS A 115 -1.23 7.43 12.97
CA CYS A 115 -1.13 5.98 12.94
C CYS A 115 -0.14 5.45 14.00
N ALA A 116 1.00 6.12 14.22
CA ALA A 116 1.94 5.79 15.29
C ALA A 116 1.30 5.94 16.67
N ARG A 117 0.62 7.05 16.99
CA ARG A 117 0.03 7.29 18.32
C ARG A 117 -1.09 6.31 18.72
N LEU A 118 -1.69 5.58 17.77
CA LEU A 118 -2.64 4.50 18.05
C LEU A 118 -1.97 3.20 18.51
N ASP A 119 -0.64 3.07 18.36
CA ASP A 119 0.15 2.00 18.97
C ASP A 119 0.38 2.33 20.47
N PRO A 120 -0.02 1.45 21.40
CA PRO A 120 0.21 1.62 22.84
C PRO A 120 1.70 1.77 23.23
N LYS A 121 2.64 1.44 22.33
CA LYS A 121 4.10 1.47 22.59
C LYS A 121 4.75 2.82 22.30
N THR A 122 4.06 3.74 21.64
CA THR A 122 4.57 5.06 21.21
C THR A 122 4.15 6.20 22.15
N THR A 123 3.79 5.89 23.39
CA THR A 123 3.53 6.88 24.45
C THR A 123 4.74 7.73 24.83
N ASP A 124 5.93 7.39 24.34
CA ASP A 124 7.14 8.20 24.52
C ASP A 124 7.18 9.37 23.53
N VAL A 125 6.96 10.58 24.06
CA VAL A 125 6.99 11.84 23.34
C VAL A 125 8.34 12.08 22.63
N ALA A 126 9.45 11.56 23.15
CA ALA A 126 10.75 11.70 22.52
C ALA A 126 10.86 10.85 21.24
N VAL A 127 10.31 9.63 21.28
CA VAL A 127 10.22 8.74 20.11
C VAL A 127 9.27 9.34 19.05
N PHE A 128 8.15 9.91 19.50
CA PHE A 128 7.23 10.65 18.62
C PHE A 128 7.91 11.82 17.93
N ASN A 129 8.63 12.67 18.68
CA ASN A 129 9.32 13.85 18.14
C ASN A 129 10.44 13.45 17.17
N GLN A 130 11.25 12.44 17.47
CA GLN A 130 12.26 11.94 16.53
C GLN A 130 11.62 11.39 15.24
N THR A 131 10.53 10.62 15.37
CA THR A 131 9.80 10.09 14.22
C THR A 131 9.20 11.22 13.38
N PHE A 132 8.68 12.27 14.01
CA PHE A 132 8.14 13.44 13.33
C PHE A 132 9.19 14.22 12.55
N THR A 133 10.30 14.57 13.19
CA THR A 133 11.40 15.30 12.56
C THR A 133 12.01 14.50 11.40
N TYR A 134 12.12 13.18 11.56
CA TYR A 134 12.54 12.30 10.48
C TYR A 134 11.57 12.35 9.27
N LEU A 135 10.27 12.27 9.52
CA LEU A 135 9.24 12.31 8.47
C LEU A 135 9.17 13.67 7.76
N LEU A 136 9.32 14.79 8.48
CA LEU A 136 9.38 16.13 7.88
C LEU A 136 10.62 16.32 6.99
N ASN A 137 11.77 15.81 7.42
CA ASN A 137 13.00 15.83 6.62
C ASN A 137 12.86 14.99 5.33
N GLN A 138 12.25 13.79 5.42
CA GLN A 138 11.92 12.98 4.24
C GLN A 138 10.92 13.70 3.31
N ALA A 139 10.04 14.53 3.89
CA ALA A 139 9.10 15.35 3.13
C ALA A 139 9.77 16.52 2.37
N GLY A 140 11.05 16.80 2.62
CA GLY A 140 11.76 17.96 2.06
C GLY A 140 11.39 19.27 2.75
N ILE A 141 10.73 19.21 3.92
CA ILE A 141 10.55 20.36 4.80
C ILE A 141 11.84 20.46 5.61
N THR A 142 12.78 21.27 5.12
CA THR A 142 13.98 21.63 5.87
C THR A 142 13.62 22.69 6.89
N ASP A 143 13.77 22.30 8.14
CA ASP A 143 13.33 22.97 9.35
C ASP A 143 13.99 24.34 9.56
N ASP A 144 13.17 25.36 9.76
CA ASP A 144 13.53 26.47 10.64
C ASP A 144 12.88 26.08 11.97
N GLN A 145 13.65 25.65 12.97
CA GLN A 145 13.20 24.95 14.20
C GLN A 145 11.93 25.49 14.86
N HIS A 146 11.64 26.79 14.69
CA HIS A 146 10.41 27.43 15.14
C HIS A 146 9.14 26.89 14.44
N HIS A 147 9.18 26.61 13.15
CA HIS A 147 8.02 26.11 12.41
C HIS A 147 7.67 24.69 12.84
N THR A 148 8.64 23.79 13.00
CA THR A 148 8.39 22.42 13.47
C THR A 148 7.79 22.41 14.87
N GLN A 149 8.27 23.26 15.78
CA GLN A 149 7.69 23.38 17.12
C GLN A 149 6.25 23.94 17.09
N LEU A 150 5.98 24.95 16.25
CA LEU A 150 4.63 25.50 16.09
C LEU A 150 3.64 24.45 15.53
N TYR A 151 4.09 23.61 14.60
CA TYR A 151 3.31 22.50 14.07
C TYR A 151 3.06 21.43 15.13
N ILE A 152 4.04 21.11 15.98
CA ILE A 152 3.87 20.19 17.11
C ILE A 152 2.79 20.72 18.05
N ASP A 153 2.90 21.99 18.46
CA ASP A 153 1.96 22.60 19.40
C ASP A 153 0.54 22.66 18.81
N THR A 154 0.41 23.01 17.53
CA THR A 154 -0.89 23.04 16.82
C THR A 154 -1.52 21.66 16.69
N ILE A 155 -0.73 20.62 16.41
CA ILE A 155 -1.21 19.23 16.31
C ILE A 155 -1.60 18.69 17.70
N LEU A 156 -0.89 19.09 18.76
CA LEU A 156 -1.23 18.71 20.13
C LEU A 156 -2.51 19.40 20.62
N ASP A 157 -2.75 20.66 20.24
CA ASP A 157 -3.99 21.39 20.55
C ASP A 157 -5.22 20.82 19.83
N TRP A 158 -5.08 20.22 18.66
CA TRP A 158 -6.20 19.60 17.92
C TRP A 158 -6.69 18.26 18.49
N ILE A 159 -6.02 17.75 19.52
CA ILE A 159 -6.26 16.43 20.13
C ILE A 159 -6.80 16.56 21.57
N GLN A 160 -7.04 17.78 22.06
CA GLN A 160 -7.85 18.06 23.26
C GLN A 160 -9.33 18.20 22.90
#